data_AF-A0A8H3E1N0-F1
#
_entry.id   AF-A0A8H3E1N0-F1
#
_cell.length_a   1.000
_cell.length_b   1.000
_cell.length_c   1.000
_cell.angle_alpha   90.00
_cell.angle_beta   90.00
_cell.angle_gamma   90.00
#
_symmetry.space_group_name_H-M   'P 1'
#
loop_
_entity.id
_entity.type
_entity.pdbx_description
1 polymer ?
#
loop_
_entity_poly.entity_id
_entity_poly.type
_entity_poly.pdbx_seq_one_letter_code
_entity_poly.pdbx_strand_id
1 'polypeptide(L)'
;MGNVQGLPPCPPDISEPHYLALLFARECMGCGQSIGATLYGELRVRFCRSCRHSRLVVLNGLDPRVDRLIYRSPEPIRVPLELSGPPVSCAIRVEADAIREKFKELLEAGDTDVLDAWEQERRMVTIERIKEARAIRAFLKSWKPNMRGLKPK
;
A
#
# COMPACT_ATOMS: atom_id res chain seq x y z
N MET A 1 6.47 17.76 11.70
CA MET A 1 7.53 17.48 10.70
C MET A 1 7.80 18.71 9.81
N GLY A 2 8.98 19.34 9.89
CA GLY A 2 9.31 20.53 9.05
C GLY A 2 10.75 20.59 8.53
N ASN A 3 11.57 19.57 8.82
CA ASN A 3 13.02 19.64 8.59
C ASN A 3 13.47 19.07 7.23
N VAL A 4 12.53 18.52 6.45
CA VAL A 4 12.82 17.91 5.14
C VAL A 4 12.02 18.62 4.07
N GLN A 5 12.70 19.42 3.25
CA GLN A 5 12.04 20.19 2.19
C GLN A 5 11.38 19.25 1.18
N GLY A 6 10.11 19.53 0.86
CA GLY A 6 9.34 18.76 -0.12
C GLY A 6 8.82 17.41 0.38
N LEU A 7 9.03 17.06 1.66
CA LEU A 7 8.44 15.88 2.28
C LEU A 7 6.90 16.00 2.29
N PRO A 8 6.16 15.04 1.72
CA PRO A 8 4.70 15.07 1.82
C PRO A 8 4.24 14.92 3.27
N PRO A 9 3.09 15.50 3.65
CA PRO A 9 2.54 15.36 4.99
C PRO A 9 2.34 13.89 5.36
N CYS A 10 2.46 13.57 6.65
CA CYS A 10 2.11 12.23 7.14
C CYS A 10 0.60 12.01 6.95
N PRO A 11 0.20 10.88 6.33
CA PRO A 11 -1.20 10.51 6.28
C PRO A 11 -1.83 10.40 7.67
N PRO A 12 -3.13 10.71 7.84
CA PRO A 12 -3.78 10.79 9.14
C PRO A 12 -3.97 9.43 9.84
N ASP A 13 -4.02 8.33 9.10
CA ASP A 13 -4.24 6.97 9.61
C ASP A 13 -2.95 6.23 10.00
N ILE A 14 -1.78 6.88 9.95
CA ILE A 14 -0.52 6.35 10.50
C ILE A 14 0.19 7.40 11.35
N SER A 15 1.00 6.95 12.31
CA SER A 15 1.78 7.85 13.15
C SER A 15 3.00 8.42 12.42
N GLU A 16 3.48 9.61 12.81
CA GLU A 16 4.69 10.19 12.20
C GLU A 16 5.90 9.24 12.25
N PRO A 17 6.19 8.54 13.37
CA PRO A 17 7.28 7.56 13.40
C PRO A 17 7.11 6.43 12.38
N HIS A 18 5.89 5.93 12.20
CA HIS A 18 5.59 4.91 11.20
C HIS A 18 5.84 5.45 9.78
N TYR A 19 5.41 6.67 9.51
CA TYR A 19 5.60 7.32 8.22
C TYR A 19 7.09 7.57 7.90
N LEU A 20 7.88 8.02 8.88
CA LEU A 20 9.32 8.17 8.70
C LEU A 20 10.01 6.82 8.44
N ALA A 21 9.59 5.76 9.14
CA ALA A 21 10.07 4.42 8.85
C ALA A 21 9.69 3.98 7.42
N LEU A 22 8.47 4.30 6.95
CA LEU A 22 8.02 3.98 5.60
C LEU A 22 8.90 4.64 4.54
N LEU A 23 9.35 5.86 4.78
CA LEU A 23 10.14 6.60 3.80
C LEU A 23 11.62 6.26 3.87
N PHE A 24 12.19 6.16 5.06
CA PHE A 24 13.64 6.21 5.27
C PHE A 24 14.24 4.93 5.84
N ALA A 25 13.47 4.09 6.52
CA ALA A 25 13.99 2.85 7.09
C ALA A 25 14.38 1.85 5.99
N ARG A 26 15.37 1.03 6.28
CA ARG A 26 15.83 -0.07 5.40
C ARG A 26 15.25 -1.42 5.84
N GLU A 27 14.68 -1.45 7.04
CA GLU A 27 14.07 -2.58 7.71
C GLU A 27 12.74 -2.97 7.06
N CYS A 28 12.49 -4.28 7.04
CA CYS A 28 11.18 -4.82 6.77
C CYS A 28 10.24 -4.49 7.94
N MET A 29 9.14 -3.80 7.67
CA MET A 29 8.12 -3.49 8.67
C MET A 29 7.36 -4.71 9.19
N GLY A 30 7.45 -5.84 8.47
CA GLY A 30 6.79 -7.08 8.88
C GLY A 30 7.63 -7.98 9.80
N CYS A 31 8.96 -7.89 9.78
CA CYS A 31 9.85 -8.76 10.56
C CYS A 31 11.07 -8.06 11.17
N GLY A 32 11.24 -6.76 10.95
CA GLY A 32 12.34 -5.94 11.47
C GLY A 32 13.69 -6.11 10.76
N GLN A 33 13.85 -7.08 9.86
CA GLN A 33 15.15 -7.37 9.22
C GLN A 33 15.50 -6.35 8.14
N SER A 34 16.75 -5.87 8.09
CA SER A 34 17.25 -4.85 7.14
C SER A 34 17.52 -5.34 5.71
N ILE A 35 17.06 -6.54 5.34
CA ILE A 35 17.43 -7.18 4.06
C ILE A 35 16.33 -6.99 3.01
N GLY A 36 16.64 -6.21 1.97
CA GLY A 36 15.92 -6.21 0.69
C GLY A 36 14.45 -5.79 0.79
N ALA A 37 14.10 -4.93 1.75
CA ALA A 37 12.74 -4.45 1.91
C ALA A 37 12.34 -3.53 0.74
N THR A 38 11.26 -3.90 0.06
CA THR A 38 10.67 -3.13 -1.03
C THR A 38 9.55 -2.25 -0.47
N LEU A 39 9.53 -0.98 -0.85
CA LEU A 39 8.46 -0.04 -0.51
C LEU A 39 7.23 -0.28 -1.38
N TYR A 40 6.08 -0.45 -0.73
CA TYR A 40 4.75 -0.43 -1.34
C TYR A 40 4.01 0.79 -0.80
N GLY A 41 4.07 1.91 -1.52
CA GLY A 41 3.55 3.20 -1.05
C GLY A 41 2.04 3.18 -0.82
N GLU A 42 1.28 2.58 -1.74
CA GLU A 42 -0.18 2.45 -1.66
C GLU A 42 -0.60 1.57 -0.47
N LEU A 43 0.24 0.58 -0.14
CA LEU A 43 0.03 -0.33 0.98
C LEU A 43 0.65 0.18 2.28
N ARG A 44 1.43 1.27 2.23
CA ARG A 44 2.12 1.88 3.37
C ARG A 44 2.99 0.90 4.15
N VAL A 45 3.67 0.01 3.43
CA VAL A 45 4.56 -0.99 4.04
C VAL A 45 5.87 -1.12 3.30
N ARG A 46 6.91 -1.55 4.03
CA ARG A 46 8.16 -2.06 3.49
C ARG A 46 8.29 -3.54 3.80
N PHE A 47 8.33 -4.39 2.78
CA PHE A 47 8.45 -5.83 2.98
C PHE A 47 9.64 -6.44 2.26
N CYS A 48 10.39 -7.27 2.98
CA CYS A 48 11.37 -8.18 2.40
C CYS A 48 10.67 -9.29 1.59
N ARG A 49 11.43 -10.13 0.88
CA ARG A 49 10.87 -11.20 0.04
C ARG A 49 9.92 -12.14 0.79
N SER A 50 10.29 -12.61 1.98
CA SER A 50 9.45 -13.54 2.77
C SER A 50 8.17 -12.88 3.27
N CYS A 51 8.25 -11.64 3.78
CA CYS A 51 7.07 -10.88 4.20
C CYS A 51 6.14 -10.57 3.03
N ARG A 52 6.65 -10.31 1.81
CA ARG A 52 5.79 -10.14 0.63
C ARG A 52 4.97 -11.39 0.33
N HIS A 53 5.60 -12.57 0.32
CA HIS A 53 4.88 -13.81 0.01
C HIS A 53 3.84 -14.18 1.07
N SER A 54 4.13 -13.92 2.34
CA SER A 54 3.23 -14.27 3.46
C SER A 54 2.11 -13.24 3.66
N ARG A 55 2.42 -11.95 3.54
CA ARG A 55 1.50 -10.85 3.93
C ARG A 55 0.75 -10.20 2.77
N LEU A 56 1.22 -10.36 1.53
CA LEU A 56 0.53 -9.83 0.36
C LEU A 56 -0.29 -10.91 -0.34
N VAL A 57 -1.38 -10.48 -0.96
CA VAL A 57 -2.21 -11.27 -1.85
C VAL A 57 -2.23 -10.64 -3.23
N VAL A 58 -2.28 -11.50 -4.24
CA VAL A 58 -2.55 -11.09 -5.62
C VAL A 58 -4.05 -10.88 -5.77
N LEU A 59 -4.44 -9.75 -6.36
CA LEU A 59 -5.83 -9.47 -6.69
C LEU A 59 -6.10 -9.97 -8.12
N ASN A 60 -6.93 -11.01 -8.24
CA ASN A 60 -7.36 -11.59 -9.51
C ASN A 60 -8.86 -11.89 -9.47
N GLY A 61 -9.59 -11.49 -10.53
CA GLY A 61 -10.99 -11.87 -10.71
C GLY A 61 -11.94 -11.39 -9.61
N LEU A 62 -11.67 -10.22 -9.01
CA LEU A 62 -12.55 -9.63 -8.01
C LEU A 62 -13.77 -8.99 -8.66
N ASP A 63 -14.87 -8.94 -7.91
CA ASP A 63 -16.03 -8.11 -8.24
C ASP A 63 -15.57 -6.65 -8.47
N PRO A 64 -15.96 -5.98 -9.58
CA PRO A 64 -15.54 -4.61 -9.88
C PRO A 64 -15.87 -3.58 -8.80
N ARG A 65 -16.92 -3.80 -8.00
CA ARG A 65 -17.26 -2.96 -6.84
C ARG A 65 -16.18 -3.10 -5.79
N VAL A 66 -15.93 -4.34 -5.35
CA VAL A 66 -14.92 -4.66 -4.31
C VAL A 66 -13.52 -4.27 -4.73
N ASP A 67 -13.14 -4.52 -5.98
CA ASP A 67 -11.81 -4.21 -6.51
C ASP A 67 -11.43 -2.75 -6.24
N ARG A 68 -12.36 -1.82 -6.47
CA ARG A 68 -12.15 -0.36 -6.30
C ARG A 68 -12.03 0.08 -4.84
N LEU A 69 -12.42 -0.76 -3.88
CA LEU A 69 -12.38 -0.45 -2.45
C LEU A 69 -11.05 -0.86 -1.81
N ILE A 70 -10.34 -1.82 -2.41
CA ILE A 70 -9.09 -2.38 -1.87
C ILE A 70 -7.89 -1.49 -2.22
N TYR A 71 -7.06 -1.20 -1.22
CA TYR A 71 -5.75 -0.60 -1.44
C TYR A 71 -4.88 -1.56 -2.23
N ARG A 72 -4.45 -1.14 -3.42
CA ARG A 72 -3.63 -1.96 -4.31
C ARG A 72 -2.33 -1.25 -4.67
N SER A 73 -1.24 -2.00 -4.71
CA SER A 73 -0.01 -1.52 -5.32
C SER A 73 0.11 -2.04 -6.75
N PRO A 74 0.44 -1.17 -7.72
CA PRO A 74 0.75 -1.60 -9.09
C PRO A 74 2.14 -2.25 -9.19
N GLU A 75 2.96 -2.15 -8.13
CA GLU A 75 4.26 -2.80 -8.06
C GLU A 75 4.06 -4.31 -8.06
N PRO A 76 4.55 -5.01 -9.10
CA PRO A 76 4.31 -6.44 -9.21
C PRO A 76 4.99 -7.15 -8.03
N ILE A 77 4.25 -8.08 -7.42
CA ILE A 77 4.92 -9.18 -6.72
C ILE A 77 5.71 -9.91 -7.81
N ARG A 78 7.03 -10.04 -7.64
CA ARG A 78 7.82 -10.95 -8.48
C ARG A 78 7.38 -12.36 -8.15
N VAL A 79 6.31 -12.81 -8.79
CA VAL A 79 5.86 -14.20 -8.79
C VAL A 79 6.82 -15.03 -9.65
N PRO A 80 7.01 -16.33 -9.36
CA PRO A 80 7.74 -17.22 -10.25
C PRO A 80 7.19 -17.13 -11.68
N LEU A 81 8.10 -17.21 -12.66
CA LEU A 81 7.83 -16.99 -14.10
C LEU A 81 6.69 -17.87 -14.65
N GLU A 82 6.40 -18.98 -13.98
CA GLU A 82 5.35 -19.96 -14.33
C GLU A 82 3.91 -19.43 -14.15
N LEU A 83 3.73 -18.29 -13.46
CA LEU A 83 2.45 -17.60 -13.29
C LEU A 83 2.36 -16.30 -14.13
N SER A 84 3.15 -16.20 -15.22
CA SER A 84 3.27 -15.02 -16.09
C SER A 84 1.96 -14.69 -16.83
N GLY A 85 1.01 -14.11 -16.11
CA GLY A 85 -0.11 -13.32 -16.65
C GLY A 85 0.19 -11.81 -16.62
N PRO A 86 -0.76 -10.96 -17.05
CA PRO A 86 -0.65 -9.50 -16.98
C PRO A 86 -0.31 -9.02 -15.55
N PRO A 87 0.24 -7.79 -15.40
CA PRO A 87 0.73 -7.29 -14.13
C PRO A 87 -0.33 -7.38 -13.04
N VAL A 88 -0.08 -8.28 -12.10
CA VAL A 88 -0.97 -8.58 -10.98
C VAL A 88 -0.74 -7.56 -9.88
N SER A 89 -1.73 -6.69 -9.67
CA SER A 89 -1.74 -5.81 -8.52
C SER A 89 -1.84 -6.62 -7.23
N CYS A 90 -1.27 -6.10 -6.14
CA CYS A 90 -1.30 -6.77 -4.85
C CYS A 90 -1.85 -5.87 -3.74
N ALA A 91 -2.37 -6.52 -2.70
CA ALA A 91 -2.84 -5.87 -1.49
C ALA A 91 -2.30 -6.56 -0.25
N ILE A 92 -2.42 -5.90 0.90
CA ILE A 92 -2.20 -6.55 2.20
C ILE A 92 -3.35 -7.53 2.44
N ARG A 93 -3.01 -8.79 2.71
CA ARG A 93 -3.97 -9.89 2.90
C ARG A 93 -5.09 -9.51 3.89
N VAL A 94 -4.70 -9.12 5.09
CA VAL A 94 -5.63 -8.80 6.18
C VAL A 94 -6.55 -7.62 5.84
N GLU A 95 -6.02 -6.59 5.17
CA GLU A 95 -6.85 -5.43 4.77
C GLU A 95 -7.82 -5.81 3.64
N ALA A 96 -7.36 -6.57 2.65
CA ALA A 96 -8.19 -7.03 1.55
C ALA A 96 -9.32 -7.96 2.05
N ASP A 97 -8.98 -8.91 2.92
CA ASP A 97 -9.94 -9.85 3.50
C ASP A 97 -10.99 -9.10 4.34
N ALA A 98 -10.60 -8.14 5.18
CA ALA A 98 -11.54 -7.34 5.96
C ALA A 98 -12.53 -6.55 5.07
N ILE A 99 -12.07 -5.99 3.96
CA ILE A 99 -12.94 -5.27 3.01
C ILE A 99 -13.92 -6.22 2.32
N ARG A 100 -13.44 -7.42 1.94
CA ARG A 100 -14.26 -8.44 1.28
C ARG A 100 -15.35 -8.96 2.21
N GLU A 101 -15.00 -9.29 3.45
CA GLU A 101 -15.97 -9.75 4.44
C GLU A 101 -16.98 -8.65 4.73
N LYS A 102 -16.53 -7.39 4.92
CA LYS A 102 -17.48 -6.30 5.18
C LYS A 102 -18.44 -6.05 4.01
N PHE A 103 -17.95 -6.10 2.78
CA PHE A 103 -18.80 -5.98 1.59
C PHE A 103 -19.82 -7.12 1.52
N LYS A 104 -19.39 -8.35 1.80
CA LYS A 104 -20.27 -9.53 1.82
C LYS A 104 -21.36 -9.39 2.88
N GLU A 105 -21.01 -9.01 4.10
CA GLU A 105 -21.97 -8.77 5.19
C GLU A 105 -23.05 -7.76 4.79
N LEU A 106 -22.64 -6.62 4.20
CA LEU A 106 -23.57 -5.57 3.77
C LEU A 106 -24.44 -6.01 2.59
N LEU A 107 -23.88 -6.78 1.66
CA LEU A 107 -24.62 -7.35 0.55
C LEU A 107 -25.67 -8.35 1.03
N GLU A 108 -25.32 -9.21 1.99
CA GLU A 108 -26.23 -10.22 2.58
C GLU A 108 -27.32 -9.60 3.45
N ALA A 109 -27.05 -8.45 4.07
CA ALA A 109 -28.05 -7.69 4.83
C ALA A 109 -29.17 -7.11 3.93
N GLY A 110 -28.91 -6.93 2.64
CA GLY A 110 -29.91 -6.49 1.65
C GLY A 110 -30.29 -5.00 1.70
N ASP A 111 -29.64 -4.22 2.57
CA ASP A 111 -29.81 -2.77 2.63
C ASP A 111 -28.86 -2.09 1.63
N THR A 112 -29.41 -1.74 0.46
CA THR A 112 -28.64 -1.15 -0.64
C THR A 112 -28.13 0.24 -0.31
N ASP A 113 -28.88 1.03 0.46
CA ASP A 113 -28.50 2.41 0.78
C ASP A 113 -27.28 2.41 1.72
N VAL A 114 -27.27 1.52 2.71
CA VAL A 114 -26.13 1.36 3.63
C VAL A 114 -24.90 0.84 2.87
N LEU A 115 -25.08 -0.13 1.96
CA LEU A 115 -23.99 -0.66 1.15
C LEU A 115 -23.38 0.43 0.25
N ASP A 116 -24.21 1.18 -0.47
CA ASP A 116 -23.76 2.22 -1.39
C ASP A 116 -23.07 3.38 -0.66
N ALA A 117 -23.59 3.80 0.50
CA ALA A 117 -22.95 4.80 1.35
C ALA A 117 -21.56 4.35 1.82
N TRP A 118 -21.45 3.10 2.29
CA TRP A 118 -20.17 2.52 2.71
C TRP A 118 -19.18 2.40 1.54
N GLU A 119 -19.63 1.97 0.37
CA GLU A 119 -18.79 1.90 -0.83
C GLU A 119 -18.24 3.28 -1.21
N GLN A 120 -19.09 4.30 -1.19
CA GLN A 120 -18.70 5.67 -1.53
C GLN A 120 -17.66 6.20 -0.54
N GLU A 121 -17.91 6.07 0.77
CA GLU A 121 -16.96 6.47 1.81
C GLU A 121 -15.62 5.76 1.63
N ARG A 122 -15.66 4.43 1.48
CA ARG A 122 -14.45 3.61 1.34
C ARG A 122 -13.68 3.96 0.07
N ARG A 123 -14.37 4.21 -1.04
CA ARG A 123 -13.77 4.65 -2.31
C ARG A 123 -13.06 5.98 -2.15
N MET A 124 -13.62 6.92 -1.41
CA MET A 124 -12.98 8.22 -1.14
C MET A 124 -11.67 8.04 -0.37
N VAL A 125 -11.66 7.18 0.66
CA VAL A 125 -10.44 6.84 1.40
C VAL A 125 -9.39 6.20 0.48
N THR A 126 -9.79 5.28 -0.39
CA THR A 126 -8.87 4.62 -1.34
C THR A 126 -8.29 5.61 -2.35
N ILE A 127 -9.09 6.52 -2.88
CA ILE A 127 -8.63 7.58 -3.79
C ILE A 127 -7.60 8.48 -3.07
N GLU A 128 -7.87 8.87 -1.84
CA GLU A 128 -6.97 9.75 -1.09
C GLU A 128 -5.63 9.07 -0.82
N ARG A 129 -5.65 7.80 -0.35
CA ARG A 129 -4.42 7.02 -0.13
C ARG A 129 -3.60 6.83 -1.42
N ILE A 130 -4.25 6.73 -2.58
CA ILE A 130 -3.54 6.69 -3.88
C ILE A 130 -2.85 8.03 -4.18
N LYS A 131 -3.48 9.17 -3.88
CA LYS A 131 -2.86 10.50 -4.06
C LYS A 131 -1.64 10.66 -3.16
N GLU A 132 -1.77 10.29 -1.89
CA GLU A 132 -0.66 10.32 -0.92
C GLU A 132 0.50 9.43 -1.36
N ALA A 133 0.21 8.19 -1.78
CA ALA A 133 1.22 7.27 -2.30
C ALA A 133 1.94 7.83 -3.54
N ARG A 134 1.21 8.52 -4.42
CA ARG A 134 1.79 9.21 -5.57
C ARG A 134 2.71 10.36 -5.14
N ALA A 135 2.32 11.14 -4.15
CA ALA A 135 3.15 12.21 -3.60
C ALA A 135 4.43 11.67 -2.96
N ILE A 136 4.32 10.61 -2.15
CA ILE A 136 5.45 9.86 -1.57
C ILE A 136 6.40 9.37 -2.66
N ARG A 137 5.85 8.74 -3.70
CA ARG A 137 6.64 8.22 -4.83
C ARG A 137 7.37 9.34 -5.57
N ALA A 138 6.71 10.47 -5.80
CA ALA A 138 7.31 11.64 -6.44
C ALA A 138 8.46 12.21 -5.60
N PHE A 139 8.24 12.38 -4.29
CA PHE A 139 9.26 12.82 -3.34
C PHE A 139 10.47 11.88 -3.31
N LEU A 140 10.25 10.56 -3.20
CA LEU A 140 11.36 9.61 -3.18
C LEU A 140 12.14 9.55 -4.49
N LYS A 141 11.49 9.80 -5.64
CA LYS A 141 12.16 9.91 -6.94
C LYS A 141 13.06 11.15 -7.01
N SER A 142 12.63 12.30 -6.48
CA SER A 142 13.47 13.51 -6.44
C SER A 142 14.53 13.47 -5.34
N TRP A 143 14.32 12.70 -4.28
CA TRP A 143 15.25 12.56 -3.15
C TRP A 143 16.42 11.61 -3.43
N LYS A 144 16.19 10.45 -4.06
CA LYS A 144 17.23 9.45 -4.37
C LYS A 144 18.44 9.99 -5.17
N PRO A 145 18.31 10.93 -6.12
CA PRO A 145 19.43 11.59 -6.78
C PRO A 145 20.40 12.27 -5.81
N ASN A 146 19.90 12.88 -4.74
CA ASN A 146 20.68 13.71 -3.81
C ASN A 146 21.52 12.90 -2.83
N MET A 147 21.17 11.63 -2.59
CA MET A 147 21.93 10.75 -1.69
C MET A 147 23.18 10.12 -2.33
N ARG A 148 23.34 10.18 -3.67
CA ARG A 148 24.53 9.66 -4.36
C ARG A 148 25.81 10.48 -4.08
N GLY A 149 25.67 11.69 -3.52
CA GLY A 149 26.80 12.54 -3.09
C GLY A 149 27.21 12.37 -1.62
N LEU A 150 26.41 11.71 -0.80
CA LEU A 150 26.73 11.44 0.61
C LEU A 150 27.50 10.13 0.71
N LYS A 151 28.81 10.19 0.40
CA LYS A 151 29.73 9.14 0.84
C LYS A 151 29.71 9.11 2.37
N PRO A 152 29.59 7.94 3.01
CA PRO A 152 29.80 7.84 4.45
C PRO A 152 31.22 8.34 4.76
N LYS A 153 31.33 9.23 5.76
CA LYS A 153 32.60 9.58 6.39
C LYS A 153 33.14 8.38 7.14
#